data_AF-A0A158D1X8-F1
#
_entry.id   AF-A0A158D1X8-F1
#
_cell.length_a   1.000
_cell.length_b   1.000
_cell.length_c   1.000
_cell.angle_alpha   90.00
_cell.angle_beta   90.00
_cell.angle_gamma   90.00
#
_symmetry.space_group_name_H-M   'P 1'
#
loop_
_entity.id
_entity.type
_entity.pdbx_description
1 polymer ?
#
loop_
_entity_poly.entity_id
_entity_poly.type
_entity_poly.pdbx_seq_one_letter_code
_entity_poly.pdbx_strand_id
1 'polypeptide(L)'
;MSTSTAPLSKSAMAREARERGERFFQAACVHHGEQPHYASTRACSVCQADRNAPKNSAAAERYRDDPEYREHVRDKGNKARRKRREDPDYREAERAYEREREAHRKTVDPAYVLHRRAKAVNGSAVLRMRKGKEARPDTAMPSKETLRECYEFALRAPEGCELDHGCPLRGVHPVTGKDTVCGLHVPYNLEPMTKRSNTIKRHFFDPENPLEFQKPFNSFPGGQFHGDHAEDEFMRYTTPTTLHIMTMAEFNAAIIEEANAEMEEFLHRQHSDEAPVIA
;
A
#
# COMPACT_ATOMS: atom_id res chain seq x y z
N MET A 1 61.09 -36.01 5.43
CA MET A 1 61.65 -35.04 4.47
C MET A 1 60.48 -34.24 3.92
N SER A 2 60.24 -33.02 4.42
CA SER A 2 59.23 -32.12 3.82
C SER A 2 59.82 -31.55 2.55
N THR A 3 59.31 -31.99 1.41
CA THR A 3 59.58 -31.35 0.13
C THR A 3 58.97 -29.95 0.17
N SER A 4 59.82 -28.94 0.34
CA SER A 4 59.44 -27.55 0.18
C SER A 4 58.97 -27.34 -1.26
N THR A 5 57.65 -27.33 -1.47
CA THR A 5 57.05 -26.97 -2.76
C THR A 5 57.33 -25.49 -2.98
N ALA A 6 58.10 -25.19 -4.03
CA ALA A 6 58.35 -23.81 -4.42
C ALA A 6 57.01 -23.07 -4.59
N PRO A 7 56.89 -21.81 -4.11
CA PRO A 7 55.64 -21.07 -4.19
C PRO A 7 55.21 -20.94 -5.65
N LEU A 8 53.97 -21.33 -5.93
CA LEU A 8 53.40 -21.25 -7.27
C LEU A 8 53.42 -19.79 -7.76
N SER A 9 53.67 -19.59 -9.05
CA SER A 9 53.53 -18.25 -9.64
C SER A 9 52.07 -17.78 -9.57
N LYS A 10 51.85 -16.46 -9.49
CA LYS A 10 50.48 -15.88 -9.52
C LYS A 10 49.67 -16.33 -10.74
N SER A 11 50.33 -16.54 -11.88
CA SER A 11 49.68 -17.02 -13.10
C SER A 11 49.20 -18.47 -12.94
N ALA A 12 49.98 -19.33 -12.26
CA ALA A 12 49.58 -20.70 -11.96
C ALA A 12 48.41 -20.74 -10.97
N MET A 13 48.50 -19.98 -9.87
CA MET A 13 47.41 -19.86 -8.89
C MET A 13 46.10 -19.34 -9.53
N ALA A 14 46.20 -18.35 -10.41
CA ALA A 14 45.04 -17.82 -11.13
C ALA A 14 44.41 -18.84 -12.07
N ARG A 15 45.21 -19.68 -12.74
CA ARG A 15 44.72 -20.74 -13.61
C ARG A 15 43.99 -21.81 -12.79
N GLU A 16 44.60 -22.28 -11.70
CA GLU A 16 43.98 -23.25 -10.79
C GLU A 16 42.66 -22.73 -10.23
N ALA A 17 42.60 -21.47 -9.82
CA ALA A 17 41.36 -20.86 -9.33
C ALA A 17 40.26 -20.83 -10.42
N ARG A 18 40.61 -20.52 -11.68
CA ARG A 18 39.65 -20.59 -12.79
C ARG A 18 39.17 -22.01 -13.06
N GLU A 19 40.06 -23.00 -13.00
CA GLU A 19 39.71 -24.41 -13.15
C GLU A 19 38.76 -24.88 -12.04
N ARG A 20 38.90 -24.34 -10.82
CA ARG A 20 37.94 -24.55 -9.71
C ARG A 20 36.66 -23.70 -9.82
N GLY A 21 36.53 -22.82 -10.81
CA GLY A 21 35.41 -21.90 -10.93
C GLY A 21 35.41 -20.77 -9.89
N GLU A 22 36.52 -20.54 -9.21
CA GLU A 22 36.69 -19.47 -8.22
C GLU A 22 36.95 -18.13 -8.90
N ARG A 23 36.32 -17.07 -8.38
CA ARG A 23 36.54 -15.71 -8.88
C ARG A 23 37.85 -15.10 -8.39
N PHE A 24 38.36 -15.58 -7.25
CA PHE A 24 39.49 -15.01 -6.55
C PHE A 24 40.46 -16.11 -6.10
N PHE A 25 41.73 -15.75 -5.94
CA PHE A 25 42.74 -16.58 -5.29
C PHE A 25 43.58 -15.72 -4.35
N GLN A 26 44.13 -16.31 -3.29
CA GLN A 26 45.02 -15.58 -2.37
C GLN A 26 46.44 -15.54 -2.92
N ALA A 27 47.05 -14.36 -2.93
CA ALA A 27 48.46 -14.19 -3.28
C ALA A 27 49.04 -12.91 -2.65
N ALA A 28 50.36 -12.89 -2.48
CA ALA A 28 51.07 -11.70 -1.99
C ALA A 28 51.10 -10.58 -3.05
N CYS A 29 50.46 -9.45 -2.78
CA CYS A 29 50.53 -8.19 -3.50
C CYS A 29 51.74 -7.36 -3.04
N VAL A 30 52.39 -6.64 -3.96
CA VAL A 30 53.54 -5.78 -3.66
C VAL A 30 53.17 -4.63 -2.71
N HIS A 31 51.95 -4.10 -2.83
CA HIS A 31 51.53 -2.91 -2.07
C HIS A 31 50.73 -3.25 -0.80
N HIS A 32 50.08 -4.42 -0.76
CA HIS A 32 49.04 -4.70 0.23
C HIS A 32 49.22 -6.03 0.96
N GLY A 33 50.38 -6.69 0.80
CA GLY A 33 50.63 -8.01 1.39
C GLY A 33 49.72 -9.08 0.79
N GLU A 34 49.39 -10.12 1.55
CA GLU A 34 48.48 -11.18 1.11
C GLU A 34 47.06 -10.64 0.95
N GLN A 35 46.55 -10.69 -0.28
CA GLN A 35 45.22 -10.19 -0.63
C GLN A 35 44.53 -11.10 -1.65
N PRO A 36 43.20 -11.01 -1.78
CA PRO A 36 42.48 -11.63 -2.89
C PRO A 36 42.90 -11.01 -4.22
N HIS A 37 43.28 -11.85 -5.18
CA HIS A 37 43.53 -11.48 -6.56
C HIS A 37 42.43 -12.02 -7.46
N TYR A 38 41.98 -11.23 -8.44
CA TYR A 38 41.02 -11.68 -9.43
C TYR A 38 41.61 -12.79 -10.29
N ALA A 39 40.94 -13.94 -10.38
CA ALA A 39 41.42 -15.05 -11.21
C ALA A 39 41.55 -14.63 -12.69
N SER A 40 40.67 -13.76 -13.20
CA SER A 40 40.65 -13.32 -14.60
C SER A 40 41.80 -12.38 -14.98
N THR A 41 42.07 -11.36 -14.19
CA THR A 41 43.08 -10.31 -14.51
C THR A 41 44.39 -10.50 -13.75
N ARG A 42 44.38 -11.32 -12.69
CA ARG A 42 45.46 -11.45 -11.69
C ARG A 42 45.69 -10.16 -10.90
N ALA A 43 44.83 -9.15 -11.03
CA ALA A 43 44.95 -7.90 -10.29
C ALA A 43 44.57 -8.12 -8.82
N CYS A 44 45.32 -7.48 -7.91
CA CYS A 44 44.95 -7.40 -6.50
C CYS A 44 43.62 -6.66 -6.37
N SER A 45 42.69 -7.19 -5.56
CA SER A 45 41.37 -6.59 -5.35
C SER A 45 41.46 -5.16 -4.81
N VAL A 46 42.40 -4.92 -3.89
CA VAL A 46 42.65 -3.61 -3.28
C VAL A 46 43.23 -2.64 -4.30
N CYS A 47 44.30 -3.00 -5.02
CA CYS A 47 44.86 -2.14 -6.07
C CYS A 47 43.84 -1.80 -7.17
N GLN A 48 42.97 -2.75 -7.51
CA GLN A 48 41.90 -2.54 -8.48
C GLN A 48 40.83 -1.59 -7.93
N ALA A 49 40.51 -1.69 -6.63
CA ALA A 49 39.62 -0.76 -5.95
C ALA A 49 40.21 0.66 -5.91
N ASP A 50 41.47 0.82 -5.51
CA ASP A 50 42.15 2.12 -5.46
C ASP A 50 42.21 2.78 -6.83
N ARG A 51 42.51 2.00 -7.88
CA ARG A 51 42.50 2.47 -9.27
C ARG A 51 41.12 2.94 -9.72
N ASN A 52 40.06 2.30 -9.24
CA ASN A 52 38.69 2.63 -9.60
C ASN A 52 38.07 3.69 -8.69
N ALA A 53 38.60 3.93 -7.50
CA ALA A 53 38.10 4.90 -6.53
C ALA A 53 37.89 6.30 -7.12
N PRO A 54 38.86 6.93 -7.81
CA PRO A 54 38.64 8.27 -8.38
C PRO A 54 37.57 8.27 -9.48
N LYS A 55 37.50 7.22 -10.30
CA LYS A 55 36.48 7.08 -11.36
C LYS A 55 35.08 6.91 -10.76
N ASN A 56 34.97 6.13 -9.70
CA ASN A 56 33.71 5.92 -8.99
C ASN A 56 33.26 7.19 -8.28
N SER A 57 34.17 7.95 -7.67
CA SER A 57 33.87 9.25 -7.04
C SER A 57 33.36 10.25 -8.08
N ALA A 58 34.09 10.43 -9.18
CA ALA A 58 33.68 11.32 -10.26
C ALA A 58 32.34 10.90 -10.88
N ALA A 59 32.11 9.59 -11.07
CA ALA A 59 30.83 9.09 -11.57
C ALA A 59 29.68 9.34 -10.57
N ALA A 60 29.94 9.24 -9.27
CA ALA A 60 28.95 9.52 -8.22
C ALA A 60 28.62 11.02 -8.14
N GLU A 61 29.62 11.89 -8.24
CA GLU A 61 29.43 13.35 -8.33
C GLU A 61 28.62 13.71 -9.58
N ARG A 62 29.00 13.20 -10.76
CA ARG A 62 28.20 13.40 -11.99
C ARG A 62 26.77 12.91 -11.83
N TYR A 63 26.54 11.75 -11.24
CA TYR A 63 25.17 11.27 -11.01
C TYR A 63 24.34 12.19 -10.09
N ARG A 64 25.01 12.87 -9.15
CA ARG A 64 24.40 13.86 -8.26
C ARG A 64 24.11 15.19 -8.98
N ASP A 65 25.04 15.68 -9.79
CA ASP A 65 24.99 17.06 -10.28
C ASP A 65 24.45 17.20 -11.71
N ASP A 66 24.45 16.11 -12.49
CA ASP A 66 24.05 16.08 -13.90
C ASP A 66 22.76 15.24 -14.08
N PRO A 67 21.59 15.89 -14.28
CA PRO A 67 20.32 15.21 -14.49
C PRO A 67 20.30 14.32 -15.75
N GLU A 68 20.98 14.72 -16.82
CA GLU A 68 21.02 13.95 -18.07
C GLU A 68 21.83 12.68 -17.88
N TYR A 69 22.98 12.76 -17.21
CA TYR A 69 23.77 11.58 -16.86
C TYR A 69 22.99 10.63 -15.94
N ARG A 70 22.24 11.17 -14.97
CA ARG A 70 21.36 10.38 -14.10
C ARG A 70 20.29 9.64 -14.89
N GLU A 71 19.63 10.32 -15.83
CA GLU A 71 18.62 9.71 -16.70
C GLU A 71 19.24 8.64 -17.61
N HIS A 72 20.40 8.91 -18.20
CA HIS A 72 21.14 7.96 -19.01
C HIS A 72 21.47 6.67 -18.24
N VAL A 73 21.98 6.79 -17.01
CA VAL A 73 22.29 5.63 -16.16
C VAL A 73 21.02 4.83 -15.82
N ARG A 74 19.90 5.53 -15.54
CA ARG A 74 18.60 4.89 -15.29
C ARG A 74 18.08 4.15 -16.53
N ASP A 75 18.13 4.78 -17.70
CA ASP A 75 17.68 4.19 -18.96
C ASP A 75 18.52 2.96 -19.32
N LYS A 76 19.85 3.05 -19.21
CA LYS A 76 20.75 1.92 -19.42
C LYS A 76 20.43 0.75 -18.48
N GLY A 77 20.18 1.04 -17.19
CA GLY A 77 19.75 0.04 -16.21
C GLY A 77 18.40 -0.59 -16.56
N ASN A 78 17.43 0.22 -16.96
CA ASN A 78 16.09 -0.23 -17.36
C ASN A 78 16.13 -1.09 -18.62
N LYS A 79 16.89 -0.69 -19.65
CA LYS A 79 17.11 -1.48 -20.88
C LYS A 79 17.74 -2.83 -20.57
N ALA A 80 18.77 -2.88 -19.73
CA ALA A 80 19.40 -4.14 -19.33
C ALA A 80 18.42 -5.04 -18.55
N ARG A 81 17.62 -4.48 -17.64
CA ARG A 81 16.58 -5.23 -16.91
C ARG A 81 15.48 -5.74 -17.85
N ARG A 82 15.04 -4.93 -18.81
CA ARG A 82 14.04 -5.33 -19.82
C ARG A 82 14.57 -6.50 -20.66
N LYS A 83 15.79 -6.39 -21.18
CA LYS A 83 16.44 -7.46 -21.95
C LYS A 83 16.54 -8.76 -21.15
N ARG A 84 16.94 -8.71 -19.87
CA ARG A 84 16.97 -9.92 -19.02
C ARG A 84 15.59 -10.52 -18.82
N ARG A 85 14.52 -9.71 -18.78
CA ARG A 85 13.14 -10.19 -18.66
C ARG A 85 12.56 -10.75 -19.96
N GLU A 86 13.22 -10.57 -21.11
CA GLU A 86 12.81 -11.24 -22.34
C GLU A 86 13.17 -12.73 -22.29
N ASP A 87 14.22 -13.08 -21.56
CA ASP A 87 14.62 -14.46 -21.27
C ASP A 87 13.61 -15.14 -20.31
N PRO A 88 12.93 -16.23 -20.72
CA PRO A 88 12.02 -16.99 -19.88
C PRO A 88 12.67 -17.57 -18.62
N ASP A 89 13.89 -18.09 -18.73
CA ASP A 89 14.58 -18.79 -17.64
C ASP A 89 14.97 -17.78 -16.54
N TYR A 90 15.46 -16.60 -16.95
CA TYR A 90 15.72 -15.51 -16.02
C TYR A 90 14.45 -15.05 -15.31
N ARG A 91 13.31 -14.94 -16.03
CA ARG A 91 12.03 -14.56 -15.40
C ARG A 91 11.56 -15.60 -14.39
N GLU A 92 11.68 -16.87 -14.70
CA GLU A 92 11.31 -17.94 -13.80
C GLU A 92 12.20 -17.95 -12.54
N ALA A 93 13.51 -17.81 -12.72
CA ALA A 93 14.46 -17.70 -11.63
C ALA A 93 14.20 -16.46 -10.74
N GLU A 94 13.91 -15.29 -11.35
CA GLU A 94 13.55 -14.07 -10.62
C GLU A 94 12.27 -14.28 -9.79
N ARG A 95 11.24 -14.92 -10.36
CA ARG A 95 9.99 -15.26 -9.64
C ARG A 95 10.20 -16.29 -8.53
N ALA A 96 11.04 -17.30 -8.76
CA ALA A 96 11.37 -18.31 -7.76
C ALA A 96 12.07 -17.67 -6.56
N TYR A 97 13.09 -16.85 -6.81
CA TYR A 97 13.78 -16.08 -5.78
C TYR A 97 12.84 -15.12 -5.03
N GLU A 98 11.94 -14.42 -5.74
CA GLU A 98 10.96 -13.54 -5.07
C GLU A 98 10.00 -14.31 -4.17
N ARG A 99 9.53 -15.50 -4.60
CA ARG A 99 8.68 -16.38 -3.78
C ARG A 99 9.41 -16.88 -2.55
N GLU A 100 10.64 -17.35 -2.70
CA GLU A 100 11.47 -17.82 -1.58
C GLU A 100 11.74 -16.69 -0.59
N ARG A 101 12.13 -15.51 -1.08
CA ARG A 101 12.37 -14.33 -0.24
C ARG A 101 11.10 -13.85 0.47
N GLU A 102 9.93 -13.91 -0.18
CA GLU A 102 8.65 -13.59 0.48
C GLU A 102 8.29 -14.64 1.53
N ALA A 103 8.46 -15.94 1.23
CA ALA A 103 8.23 -17.01 2.19
C ALA A 103 9.15 -16.87 3.41
N HIS A 104 10.44 -16.68 3.19
CA HIS A 104 11.42 -16.44 4.25
C HIS A 104 11.01 -15.25 5.12
N ARG A 105 10.65 -14.10 4.53
CA ARG A 105 10.17 -12.93 5.30
C ARG A 105 8.93 -13.23 6.14
N LYS A 106 7.96 -13.98 5.60
CA LYS A 106 6.78 -14.38 6.37
C LYS A 106 7.14 -15.25 7.57
N THR A 107 8.17 -16.08 7.44
CA THR A 107 8.65 -16.94 8.52
C THR A 107 9.45 -16.18 9.58
N VAL A 108 10.37 -15.31 9.17
CA VAL A 108 11.32 -14.66 10.10
C VAL A 108 10.81 -13.35 10.69
N ASP A 109 9.84 -12.70 10.06
CA ASP A 109 9.38 -11.36 10.42
C ASP A 109 7.85 -11.34 10.61
N PRO A 110 7.36 -11.55 11.84
CA PRO A 110 5.93 -11.42 12.16
C PRO A 110 5.35 -10.04 11.82
N ALA A 111 6.14 -8.97 11.95
CA ALA A 111 5.70 -7.62 11.62
C ALA A 111 5.48 -7.46 10.11
N TYR A 112 6.26 -8.14 9.27
CA TYR A 112 6.02 -8.21 7.82
C TYR A 112 4.66 -8.83 7.48
N VAL A 113 4.24 -9.87 8.20
CA VAL A 113 2.94 -10.53 7.99
C VAL A 113 1.80 -9.57 8.33
N LEU A 114 1.86 -8.92 9.49
CA LEU A 114 0.86 -7.92 9.90
C LEU A 114 0.79 -6.74 8.92
N HIS A 115 1.94 -6.21 8.52
CA HIS A 115 2.03 -5.14 7.52
C HIS A 115 1.42 -5.57 6.18
N ARG A 116 1.67 -6.80 5.71
CA ARG A 116 1.10 -7.33 4.46
C ARG A 116 -0.42 -7.48 4.54
N ARG A 117 -0.94 -7.98 5.67
CA ARG A 117 -2.38 -8.08 5.94
C ARG A 117 -3.04 -6.70 5.89
N ALA A 118 -2.50 -5.73 6.63
CA ALA A 118 -3.01 -4.35 6.64
C ALA A 118 -2.96 -3.69 5.25
N LYS A 119 -1.86 -3.86 4.51
CA LYS A 119 -1.74 -3.32 3.14
C LYS A 119 -2.73 -3.96 2.17
N ALA A 120 -3.06 -5.24 2.32
CA ALA A 120 -4.02 -5.93 1.47
C ALA A 120 -5.44 -5.38 1.63
N VAL A 121 -5.85 -5.07 2.87
CA VAL A 121 -7.15 -4.43 3.18
C VAL A 121 -7.25 -3.08 2.47
N ASN A 122 -6.27 -2.20 2.70
CA ASN A 122 -6.29 -0.84 2.14
C ASN A 122 -6.13 -0.84 0.62
N GLY A 123 -5.22 -1.64 0.08
CA GLY A 123 -4.94 -1.71 -1.35
C GLY A 123 -6.14 -2.21 -2.16
N SER A 124 -6.82 -3.24 -1.66
CA SER A 124 -7.99 -3.82 -2.34
C SER A 124 -9.21 -2.91 -2.27
N ALA A 125 -9.39 -2.18 -1.16
CA ALA A 125 -10.44 -1.18 -1.02
C ALA A 125 -10.22 0.00 -1.98
N VAL A 126 -9.02 0.59 -1.97
CA VAL A 126 -8.65 1.71 -2.86
C VAL A 126 -8.77 1.33 -4.34
N LEU A 127 -8.31 0.13 -4.72
CA LEU A 127 -8.41 -0.34 -6.10
C LEU A 127 -9.87 -0.49 -6.54
N ARG A 128 -10.74 -1.03 -5.67
CA ARG A 128 -12.18 -1.18 -5.96
C ARG A 128 -12.88 0.16 -6.12
N MET A 129 -12.55 1.14 -5.28
CA MET A 129 -13.11 2.50 -5.39
C MET A 129 -12.66 3.21 -6.69
N ARG A 130 -11.41 2.99 -7.13
CA ARG A 130 -10.85 3.62 -8.35
C ARG A 130 -11.22 2.94 -9.67
N LYS A 131 -11.37 1.61 -9.69
CA LYS A 131 -11.54 0.83 -10.94
C LYS A 131 -12.96 0.30 -11.16
N GLY A 132 -13.92 0.64 -10.30
CA GLY A 132 -15.33 0.28 -10.51
C GLY A 132 -15.91 0.91 -11.78
N LYS A 133 -16.92 0.27 -12.39
CA LYS A 133 -17.68 0.81 -13.53
C LYS A 133 -18.38 2.14 -13.21
N GLU A 134 -18.59 2.40 -11.92
CA GLU A 134 -19.04 3.67 -11.35
C GLU A 134 -17.89 4.15 -10.46
N ALA A 135 -16.88 4.78 -11.07
CA ALA A 135 -15.76 5.33 -10.33
C ALA A 135 -16.31 6.30 -9.28
N ARG A 136 -15.97 6.07 -8.01
CA ARG A 136 -16.41 6.98 -6.95
C ARG A 136 -15.79 8.36 -7.19
N PRO A 137 -16.51 9.45 -6.85
CA PRO A 137 -15.90 10.76 -6.88
C PRO A 137 -14.66 10.75 -5.96
N ASP A 138 -13.60 11.46 -6.36
CA ASP A 138 -12.34 11.50 -5.60
C ASP A 138 -12.55 11.97 -4.14
N THR A 139 -13.62 12.72 -3.88
CA THR A 139 -14.05 13.14 -2.53
C THR A 139 -14.48 11.98 -1.62
N ALA A 140 -14.89 10.84 -2.19
CA ALA A 140 -15.23 9.62 -1.45
C ALA A 140 -14.00 8.72 -1.20
N MET A 141 -12.81 9.12 -1.65
CA MET A 141 -11.58 8.42 -1.33
C MET A 141 -11.12 8.81 0.08
N PRO A 142 -10.73 7.84 0.92
CA PRO A 142 -10.21 8.15 2.24
C PRO A 142 -8.93 8.98 2.15
N SER A 143 -8.76 9.91 3.09
CA SER A 143 -7.53 10.69 3.23
C SER A 143 -6.34 9.78 3.57
N LYS A 144 -5.12 10.32 3.46
CA LYS A 144 -3.91 9.57 3.83
C LYS A 144 -3.89 9.23 5.31
N GLU A 145 -4.41 10.14 6.12
CA GLU A 145 -4.56 10.03 7.57
C GLU A 145 -5.54 8.89 7.90
N THR A 146 -6.71 8.88 7.24
CA THR A 146 -7.71 7.80 7.38
C THR A 146 -7.14 6.43 6.99
N LEU A 147 -6.39 6.36 5.88
CA LEU A 147 -5.73 5.13 5.45
C LEU A 147 -4.67 4.66 6.45
N ARG A 148 -3.97 5.59 7.09
CA ARG A 148 -3.00 5.29 8.15
C ARG A 148 -3.71 4.75 9.38
N GLU A 149 -4.82 5.33 9.80
CA GLU A 149 -5.60 4.82 10.93
C GLU A 149 -6.17 3.43 10.63
N CYS A 150 -6.67 3.19 9.41
CA CYS A 150 -7.12 1.86 8.97
C CYS A 150 -5.97 0.84 9.04
N TYR A 151 -4.77 1.27 8.65
CA TYR A 151 -3.57 0.45 8.73
C TYR A 151 -3.21 0.14 10.19
N GLU A 152 -3.23 1.12 11.08
CA GLU A 152 -2.94 0.95 12.52
C GLU A 152 -3.99 0.06 13.20
N PHE A 153 -5.27 0.20 12.86
CA PHE A 153 -6.34 -0.70 13.30
C PHE A 153 -6.08 -2.13 12.82
N ALA A 154 -5.72 -2.29 11.55
CA ALA A 154 -5.45 -3.60 10.96
C ALA A 154 -4.26 -4.34 11.59
N LEU A 155 -3.26 -3.60 12.09
CA LEU A 155 -2.13 -4.17 12.82
C LEU A 155 -2.52 -4.74 14.19
N ARG A 156 -3.57 -4.20 14.83
CA ARG A 156 -4.03 -4.62 16.17
C ARG A 156 -5.07 -5.75 16.12
N ALA A 157 -5.54 -6.12 14.94
CA ALA A 157 -6.59 -7.12 14.80
C ALA A 157 -6.09 -8.51 15.25
N PRO A 158 -6.93 -9.30 15.95
CA PRO A 158 -6.57 -10.63 16.42
C PRO A 158 -6.01 -11.53 15.30
N GLU A 159 -5.10 -12.42 15.69
CA GLU A 159 -4.56 -13.43 14.80
C GLU A 159 -5.65 -14.43 14.37
N GLY A 160 -5.61 -14.89 13.12
CA GLY A 160 -6.63 -15.80 12.56
C GLY A 160 -7.93 -15.12 12.12
N CYS A 161 -8.15 -13.84 12.46
CA CYS A 161 -9.25 -13.06 11.91
C CYS A 161 -8.90 -12.49 10.52
N GLU A 162 -9.92 -12.33 9.69
CA GLU A 162 -9.89 -11.50 8.50
C GLU A 162 -10.36 -10.09 8.90
N LEU A 163 -9.76 -9.05 8.33
CA LEU A 163 -10.31 -7.71 8.44
C LEU A 163 -11.19 -7.47 7.22
N ASP A 164 -12.45 -7.15 7.46
CA ASP A 164 -13.37 -6.72 6.42
C ASP A 164 -14.19 -5.54 6.88
N HIS A 165 -14.88 -4.89 5.95
CA HIS A 165 -15.72 -3.75 6.27
C HIS A 165 -17.03 -4.21 6.91
N GLY A 166 -17.34 -3.84 8.17
CA GLY A 166 -18.58 -4.19 8.85
C GLY A 166 -19.81 -3.90 7.97
N CYS A 167 -19.98 -2.65 7.57
CA CYS A 167 -20.85 -2.28 6.47
C CYS A 167 -20.09 -2.44 5.13
N PRO A 168 -20.60 -3.24 4.18
CA PRO A 168 -19.89 -3.48 2.92
C PRO A 168 -19.68 -2.16 2.16
N LEU A 169 -18.47 -1.98 1.60
CA LEU A 169 -18.18 -0.81 0.76
C LEU A 169 -19.22 -0.66 -0.36
N ARG A 170 -19.69 -1.77 -0.91
CA ARG A 170 -20.87 -1.82 -1.79
C ARG A 170 -21.78 -2.93 -1.29
N GLY A 171 -22.85 -2.55 -0.59
CA GLY A 171 -23.87 -3.47 -0.13
C GLY A 171 -24.94 -3.67 -1.17
N VAL A 172 -25.35 -4.92 -1.37
CA VAL A 172 -26.41 -5.30 -2.30
C VAL A 172 -27.54 -5.94 -1.48
N HIS A 173 -28.77 -5.57 -1.79
CA HIS A 173 -29.95 -6.20 -1.20
C HIS A 173 -29.97 -7.69 -1.58
N PRO A 174 -30.16 -8.62 -0.62
CA PRO A 174 -30.15 -10.06 -0.93
C PRO A 174 -31.30 -10.49 -1.86
N VAL A 175 -32.48 -9.89 -1.70
CA VAL A 175 -33.66 -10.16 -2.54
C VAL A 175 -33.65 -9.40 -3.87
N THR A 176 -33.50 -8.06 -3.86
CA THR A 176 -33.69 -7.25 -5.07
C THR A 176 -32.45 -7.15 -5.95
N GLY A 177 -31.26 -7.50 -5.43
CA GLY A 177 -30.00 -7.38 -6.15
C GLY A 177 -29.56 -5.94 -6.43
N LYS A 178 -30.28 -4.94 -5.90
CA LYS A 178 -29.97 -3.52 -6.06
C LYS A 178 -28.95 -3.09 -5.01
N ASP A 179 -28.12 -2.11 -5.36
CA ASP A 179 -27.23 -1.46 -4.38
C ASP A 179 -28.06 -0.77 -3.29
N THR A 180 -27.74 -1.05 -2.04
CA THR A 180 -28.48 -0.56 -0.87
C THR A 180 -27.67 0.37 0.00
N VAL A 181 -26.38 0.09 0.18
CA VAL A 181 -25.51 0.89 1.05
C VAL A 181 -24.11 1.02 0.48
N CYS A 182 -23.46 2.10 0.88
CA CYS A 182 -22.08 2.41 0.57
C CYS A 182 -21.31 2.58 1.88
N GLY A 183 -20.64 1.52 2.34
CA GLY A 183 -19.72 1.63 3.46
C GLY A 183 -18.51 2.51 3.13
N LEU A 184 -17.98 3.18 4.15
CA LEU A 184 -16.75 3.97 4.07
C LEU A 184 -15.50 3.11 4.32
N HIS A 185 -14.36 3.51 3.74
CA HIS A 185 -13.08 2.89 4.07
C HIS A 185 -12.38 3.67 5.19
N VAL A 186 -12.84 3.41 6.41
CA VAL A 186 -12.47 4.12 7.64
C VAL A 186 -12.30 3.10 8.77
N PRO A 187 -11.52 3.40 9.84
CA PRO A 187 -11.20 2.42 10.87
C PRO A 187 -12.45 1.86 11.57
N TYR A 188 -13.43 2.72 11.83
CA TYR A 188 -14.69 2.37 12.50
C TYR A 188 -15.66 1.57 11.63
N ASN A 189 -15.36 1.40 10.34
CA ASN A 189 -16.08 0.45 9.49
C ASN A 189 -15.26 -0.83 9.27
N LEU A 190 -14.10 -1.01 9.91
CA LEU A 190 -13.31 -2.24 9.82
C LEU A 190 -13.59 -3.11 11.03
N GLU A 191 -13.90 -4.38 10.80
CA GLU A 191 -14.17 -5.35 11.85
C GLU A 191 -13.25 -6.58 11.70
N PRO A 192 -12.60 -7.05 12.78
CA PRO A 192 -11.96 -8.35 12.79
C PRO A 192 -13.04 -9.45 12.81
N MET A 193 -13.17 -10.18 11.71
CA MET A 193 -14.16 -11.23 11.54
C MET A 193 -13.49 -12.60 11.44
N THR A 194 -14.17 -13.65 11.90
CA THR A 194 -13.76 -15.00 11.51
C THR A 194 -13.99 -15.20 10.01
N LYS A 195 -13.18 -16.04 9.37
CA LYS A 195 -13.36 -16.39 7.95
C LYS A 195 -14.78 -16.88 7.63
N ARG A 196 -15.39 -17.63 8.55
CA ARG A 196 -16.79 -18.12 8.41
C ARG A 196 -17.77 -16.96 8.40
N SER A 197 -17.67 -16.04 9.38
CA SER A 197 -18.55 -14.86 9.45
C SER A 197 -18.40 -13.97 8.23
N ASN A 198 -17.16 -13.72 7.79
CA ASN A 198 -16.89 -12.92 6.59
C ASN A 198 -17.45 -13.57 5.31
N THR A 199 -17.36 -14.90 5.20
CA THR A 199 -17.92 -15.68 4.08
C THR A 199 -19.44 -15.63 4.04
N ILE A 200 -20.10 -15.61 5.21
CA ILE A 200 -21.57 -15.47 5.31
C ILE A 200 -22.00 -14.06 4.92
N LYS A 201 -21.29 -13.05 5.45
CA LYS A 201 -21.54 -11.63 5.23
C LYS A 201 -21.45 -11.24 3.74
N ARG A 202 -20.38 -11.63 3.07
CA ARG A 202 -20.09 -11.24 1.67
C ARG A 202 -20.26 -9.72 1.45
N HIS A 203 -21.10 -9.36 0.48
CA HIS A 203 -21.50 -8.01 0.13
C HIS A 203 -22.97 -7.76 0.45
N PHE A 204 -23.60 -8.64 1.23
CA PHE A 204 -25.01 -8.49 1.55
C PHE A 204 -25.19 -7.42 2.62
N PHE A 205 -26.17 -6.57 2.40
CA PHE A 205 -26.66 -5.64 3.40
C PHE A 205 -28.17 -5.60 3.27
N ASP A 206 -28.84 -6.10 4.31
CA ASP A 206 -30.28 -6.02 4.46
C ASP A 206 -30.60 -4.77 5.30
N PRO A 207 -31.16 -3.71 4.69
CA PRO A 207 -31.51 -2.50 5.42
C PRO A 207 -32.61 -2.74 6.46
N GLU A 208 -33.49 -3.71 6.27
CA GLU A 208 -34.60 -4.01 7.18
C GLU A 208 -34.16 -4.89 8.35
N ASN A 209 -33.14 -5.73 8.14
CA ASN A 209 -32.55 -6.59 9.15
C ASN A 209 -31.00 -6.61 9.07
N PRO A 210 -30.32 -5.48 9.35
CA PRO A 210 -28.87 -5.45 9.32
C PRO A 210 -28.33 -6.35 10.45
N LEU A 211 -27.32 -7.15 10.16
CA LEU A 211 -26.58 -7.83 11.22
C LEU A 211 -26.02 -6.77 12.17
N GLU A 212 -25.93 -7.09 13.46
CA GLU A 212 -25.60 -6.11 14.50
C GLU A 212 -24.29 -5.35 14.22
N PHE A 213 -23.26 -6.05 13.72
CA PHE A 213 -21.97 -5.46 13.32
C PHE A 213 -21.98 -4.82 11.92
N GLN A 214 -23.04 -5.00 11.13
CA GLN A 214 -23.23 -4.33 9.83
C GLN A 214 -23.98 -3.02 9.97
N LYS A 215 -24.60 -2.77 11.12
CA LYS A 215 -25.32 -1.52 11.37
C LYS A 215 -24.35 -0.38 11.12
N PRO A 216 -24.61 0.48 10.11
CA PRO A 216 -23.81 1.67 9.96
C PRO A 216 -23.93 2.46 11.25
N PHE A 217 -22.82 2.98 11.76
CA PHE A 217 -22.84 3.87 12.93
C PHE A 217 -23.48 5.24 12.60
N ASN A 218 -24.22 5.37 11.48
CA ASN A 218 -24.94 6.56 11.07
C ASN A 218 -26.25 6.24 10.32
N SER A 219 -27.19 7.17 10.35
CA SER A 219 -28.54 7.06 9.76
C SER A 219 -28.64 7.49 8.29
N PHE A 220 -27.50 7.67 7.61
CA PHE A 220 -27.49 8.16 6.23
C PHE A 220 -27.55 7.00 5.22
N PRO A 221 -28.49 7.00 4.26
CA PRO A 221 -28.34 6.16 3.09
C PRO A 221 -27.14 6.67 2.27
N GLY A 222 -26.05 5.90 2.22
CA GLY A 222 -24.85 6.23 1.43
C GLY A 222 -23.59 6.62 2.21
N GLY A 223 -23.70 6.85 3.53
CA GLY A 223 -22.58 6.92 4.48
C GLY A 223 -21.61 8.11 4.35
N GLN A 224 -21.60 9.00 5.36
CA GLN A 224 -20.36 9.61 5.88
C GLN A 224 -20.49 9.96 7.38
N PHE A 225 -19.42 9.78 8.17
CA PHE A 225 -19.16 10.72 9.27
C PHE A 225 -17.75 11.27 9.13
N HIS A 226 -17.71 12.60 9.18
CA HIS A 226 -16.58 13.43 9.58
C HIS A 226 -17.02 14.18 10.84
N GLY A 227 -16.13 14.31 11.82
CA GLY A 227 -16.24 15.33 12.88
C GLY A 227 -17.13 14.96 14.06
N ASP A 228 -16.81 15.57 15.20
CA ASP A 228 -17.33 15.39 16.57
C ASP A 228 -18.77 14.86 16.69
N HIS A 229 -18.93 13.78 17.45
CA HIS A 229 -20.23 13.22 17.83
C HIS A 229 -21.02 14.24 18.64
N ALA A 230 -22.15 14.71 18.11
CA ALA A 230 -23.15 15.40 18.91
C ALA A 230 -23.95 14.38 19.76
N GLU A 231 -24.28 14.75 20.99
CA GLU A 231 -24.85 13.89 22.05
C GLU A 231 -26.21 13.27 21.67
N ASP A 232 -26.91 13.92 20.74
CA ASP A 232 -28.20 13.54 20.15
C ASP A 232 -28.11 12.30 19.22
N GLU A 233 -26.99 12.09 18.53
CA GLU A 233 -26.80 10.89 17.71
C GLU A 233 -26.53 9.65 18.57
N PHE A 234 -25.81 9.80 19.68
CA PHE A 234 -25.59 8.71 20.64
C PHE A 234 -26.91 8.25 21.28
N MET A 235 -27.83 9.18 21.53
CA MET A 235 -29.14 8.90 22.14
C MET A 235 -30.10 8.11 21.22
N ARG A 236 -29.96 8.20 19.89
CA ARG A 236 -30.77 7.43 18.93
C ARG A 236 -30.45 5.94 18.90
N TYR A 237 -29.24 5.54 19.30
CA TYR A 237 -28.79 4.13 19.33
C TYR A 237 -29.03 3.43 20.67
N THR A 238 -29.22 4.18 21.75
CA THR A 238 -29.50 3.62 23.09
C THR A 238 -31.00 3.43 23.34
N THR A 239 -31.85 3.99 22.47
CA THR A 239 -33.29 3.73 22.45
C THR A 239 -33.66 2.92 21.19
N PRO A 240 -34.56 1.93 21.30
CA PRO A 240 -34.98 1.12 20.14
C PRO A 240 -35.80 2.00 19.19
N THR A 241 -35.12 2.62 18.22
CA THR A 241 -35.77 3.37 17.15
C THR A 241 -35.58 2.61 15.84
N THR A 242 -36.69 2.39 15.14
CA THR A 242 -36.72 1.91 13.76
C THR A 242 -35.96 2.91 12.88
N LEU A 243 -34.82 2.50 12.35
CA LEU A 243 -34.04 3.27 11.37
C LEU A 243 -34.91 3.47 10.12
N HIS A 244 -35.40 4.69 9.90
CA HIS A 244 -36.02 5.07 8.63
C HIS A 244 -34.92 5.28 7.60
N ILE A 245 -34.63 4.23 6.83
CA ILE A 245 -33.67 4.29 5.73
C ILE A 245 -34.36 4.96 4.54
N MET A 246 -33.93 6.18 4.22
CA MET A 246 -34.41 6.90 3.04
C MET A 246 -33.75 6.34 1.77
N THR A 247 -34.46 6.37 0.66
CA THR A 247 -33.91 6.13 -0.67
C THR A 247 -33.10 7.35 -1.14
N MET A 248 -32.25 7.19 -2.17
CA MET A 248 -31.54 8.33 -2.76
C MET A 248 -32.46 9.42 -3.31
N ALA A 249 -33.64 9.04 -3.79
CA ALA A 249 -34.63 10.00 -4.26
C ALA A 249 -35.19 10.83 -3.10
N GLU A 250 -35.56 10.18 -2.01
CA GLU A 250 -36.06 10.85 -0.79
C GLU A 250 -34.98 11.73 -0.16
N PHE A 251 -33.74 11.26 -0.14
CA PHE A 251 -32.61 12.03 0.36
C PHE A 251 -32.34 13.29 -0.48
N ASN A 252 -32.30 13.16 -1.81
CA ASN A 252 -32.13 14.31 -2.70
C ASN A 252 -33.30 15.30 -2.57
N ALA A 253 -34.52 14.81 -2.38
CA ALA A 253 -35.69 15.65 -2.13
C ALA A 253 -35.54 16.44 -0.82
N ALA A 254 -35.09 15.78 0.26
CA ALA A 254 -34.86 16.42 1.55
C ALA A 254 -33.76 17.50 1.48
N ILE A 255 -32.65 17.25 0.77
CA ILE A 255 -31.61 18.28 0.54
C ILE A 255 -32.20 19.49 -0.18
N ILE A 256 -32.99 19.26 -1.23
CA ILE A 256 -33.57 20.37 -2.02
C ILE A 256 -34.52 21.18 -1.15
N GLU A 257 -35.32 20.52 -0.30
CA GLU A 257 -36.23 21.18 0.64
C GLU A 257 -35.48 22.03 1.67
N GLU A 258 -34.42 21.48 2.27
CA GLU A 258 -33.58 22.20 3.24
C GLU A 258 -32.86 23.39 2.59
N ALA A 259 -32.26 23.21 1.40
CA ALA A 259 -31.63 24.29 0.66
C ALA A 259 -32.61 25.40 0.25
N ASN A 260 -33.86 25.03 -0.08
CA ASN A 260 -34.90 26.01 -0.36
C ASN A 260 -35.30 26.79 0.91
N ALA A 261 -35.40 26.12 2.05
CA ALA A 261 -35.71 26.76 3.33
C ALA A 261 -34.61 27.76 3.75
N GLU A 262 -33.34 27.39 3.60
CA GLU A 262 -32.21 28.30 3.85
C GLU A 262 -32.22 29.51 2.90
N MET A 263 -32.57 29.30 1.63
CA MET A 263 -32.70 30.38 0.65
C MET A 263 -33.84 31.34 1.00
N GLU A 264 -34.99 30.81 1.44
CA GLU A 264 -36.13 31.63 1.90
C GLU A 264 -35.75 32.45 3.14
N GLU A 265 -35.02 31.86 4.09
CA GLU A 265 -34.54 32.58 5.27
C GLU A 265 -33.55 33.69 4.89
N PHE A 266 -32.63 33.42 3.96
CA PHE A 266 -31.69 34.42 3.45
C PHE A 266 -32.39 35.62 2.80
N LEU A 267 -33.39 35.36 1.95
CA LEU A 267 -34.19 36.41 1.31
C LEU A 267 -34.96 37.23 2.35
N HIS A 268 -35.50 36.57 3.38
CA HIS A 268 -36.20 37.27 4.46
C HIS A 268 -35.27 38.20 5.25
N ARG A 269 -34.00 37.83 5.45
CA ARG A 269 -32.99 38.69 6.09
C ARG A 269 -32.59 39.88 5.21
N GLN A 270 -32.43 39.69 3.89
CA GLN A 270 -32.11 40.80 2.99
C GLN A 270 -33.20 41.87 2.98
N HIS A 271 -34.47 41.46 3.04
CA HIS A 271 -35.59 42.41 3.06
C HIS A 271 -35.82 43.06 4.43
N SER A 272 -35.32 42.49 5.53
CA SER A 272 -35.43 43.11 6.86
C SER A 272 -34.39 44.19 7.12
N ASP A 273 -33.26 44.19 6.40
CA ASP A 273 -32.13 45.11 6.61
C ASP A 273 -32.18 46.38 5.74
N GLU A 274 -33.18 46.52 4.85
CA GLU A 274 -33.37 47.71 3.98
C GLU A 274 -34.47 48.69 4.47
N ALA A 275 -34.55 48.94 5.78
CA ALA A 275 -35.29 50.10 6.28
C ALA A 275 -34.31 51.28 6.48
N PRO A 276 -34.15 52.22 5.52
CA PRO A 276 -33.39 53.42 5.78
C PRO A 276 -34.08 54.19 6.90
N VAL A 277 -33.38 54.39 8.01
CA VAL A 277 -33.75 55.38 9.03
C VAL A 277 -33.59 56.75 8.36
N ILE A 278 -34.67 57.26 7.78
CA ILE A 278 -34.76 58.64 7.31
C ILE A 278 -34.86 59.50 8.58
N ALA A 279 -33.73 60.09 8.97
CA ALA A 279 -33.65 61.14 9.99
C ALA A 279 -33.93 62.52 9.37
#